data_AF-A0A7V3WKI2-F1
#
_entry.id   AF-A0A7V3WKI2-F1
#
_cell.length_a   1.000
_cell.length_b   1.000
_cell.length_c   1.000
_cell.angle_alpha   90.00
_cell.angle_beta   90.00
_cell.angle_gamma   90.00
#
_symmetry.space_group_name_H-M   'P 1'
#
loop_
_entity.id
_entity.type
_entity.pdbx_description
1 polymer ?
#
loop_
_entity_poly.entity_id
_entity_poly.type
_entity_poly.pdbx_seq_one_letter_code
_entity_poly.pdbx_strand_id
1 'polypeptide(L)'
;KYPFLVFNNTVYLPVIKGYCEALGLETEWDGLKVKSIKPGNTGTGQKVIQLTGGSNSPGSVYKAELTTYKLLVNGKVVNHSDQPFPVFIFKGVTYLPMTKKIAEEALQCSISFDENSGFSIKR
;
A
#
# COMPACT_ATOMS: atom_id res chain seq x y z
N LYS A 1 1.76 -9.02 -11.61
CA LYS A 1 2.65 -8.89 -10.44
C LYS A 1 2.54 -7.46 -9.95
N TYR A 2 2.11 -7.26 -8.69
CA TYR A 2 1.38 -6.08 -8.20
C TYR A 2 2.25 -4.81 -8.15
N PRO A 3 2.12 -3.89 -9.12
CA PRO A 3 2.88 -2.65 -9.09
C PRO A 3 2.25 -1.67 -8.09
N PHE A 4 2.98 -0.62 -7.74
CA PHE A 4 2.37 0.59 -7.21
C PHE A 4 1.36 1.13 -8.23
N LEU A 5 0.26 1.69 -7.74
CA LEU A 5 -0.75 2.33 -8.58
C LEU A 5 -0.82 3.82 -8.25
N VAL A 6 -1.20 4.62 -9.25
CA VAL A 6 -1.53 6.03 -9.06
C VAL A 6 -3.02 6.18 -9.30
N PHE A 7 -3.74 6.71 -8.31
CA PHE A 7 -5.15 7.03 -8.42
C PHE A 7 -5.42 8.33 -7.67
N ASN A 8 -6.19 9.24 -8.29
CA ASN A 8 -6.50 10.55 -7.72
C ASN A 8 -5.25 11.29 -7.19
N ASN A 9 -4.21 11.34 -8.03
CA ASN A 9 -2.90 11.98 -7.73
C ASN A 9 -2.19 11.45 -6.48
N THR A 10 -2.51 10.24 -6.02
CA THR A 10 -1.92 9.58 -4.86
C THR A 10 -1.35 8.23 -5.25
N VAL A 11 -0.17 7.90 -4.70
CA VAL A 11 0.45 6.58 -4.87
C VAL A 11 -0.16 5.60 -3.88
N TYR A 12 -0.51 4.41 -4.37
CA TYR A 12 -1.04 3.32 -3.58
C TYR A 12 -0.02 2.20 -3.45
N LEU A 13 0.28 1.84 -2.21
CA LEU A 13 1.13 0.71 -1.86
C LEU A 13 0.30 -0.58 -1.96
N PRO A 14 0.67 -1.55 -2.81
CA PRO A 14 0.15 -2.90 -2.69
C PRO A 14 0.62 -3.49 -1.36
N VAL A 15 -0.32 -3.75 -0.46
CA VAL A 15 -0.04 -4.40 0.81
C VAL A 15 0.25 -5.86 0.50
N ILE A 16 1.54 -6.20 0.46
CA ILE A 16 2.07 -7.56 0.35
C ILE A 16 3.24 -7.67 1.31
N LYS A 17 3.42 -8.87 1.88
CA LYS A 17 4.41 -9.13 2.93
C LYS A 17 5.80 -8.55 2.61
N GLY A 18 6.32 -8.80 1.41
CA GLY A 18 7.66 -8.32 1.03
C GLY A 18 7.83 -6.80 0.95
N TYR A 19 6.82 -6.02 0.51
CA TYR A 19 6.94 -4.55 0.55
C TYR A 19 6.80 -4.03 1.98
N CYS A 20 5.89 -4.62 2.77
CA CYS A 20 5.70 -4.21 4.16
C CYS A 20 6.95 -4.51 5.00
N GLU A 21 7.55 -5.69 4.89
CA GLU A 21 8.76 -6.07 5.62
C GLU A 21 9.97 -5.20 5.26
N ALA A 22 10.13 -4.87 3.97
CA ALA A 22 11.20 -3.96 3.55
C ALA A 22 11.00 -2.52 4.03
N LEU A 23 9.76 -2.14 4.34
CA LEU A 23 9.42 -0.89 5.00
C LEU A 23 9.40 -1.02 6.52
N GLY A 24 9.82 -2.14 7.11
CA GLY A 24 9.77 -2.36 8.56
C GLY A 24 8.35 -2.31 9.14
N LEU A 25 7.34 -2.69 8.34
CA LEU A 25 5.93 -2.73 8.74
C LEU A 25 5.53 -4.16 9.09
N GLU A 26 4.83 -4.30 10.22
CA GLU A 26 4.21 -5.56 10.64
C GLU A 26 2.80 -5.66 10.04
N THR A 27 2.46 -6.85 9.54
CA THR A 27 1.14 -7.13 8.97
C THR A 27 0.54 -8.41 9.55
N GLU A 28 -0.76 -8.37 9.83
CA GLU A 28 -1.56 -9.55 10.16
C GLU A 28 -2.53 -9.84 9.03
N TRP A 29 -2.78 -11.13 8.77
CA TRP A 29 -3.53 -11.59 7.60
C TRP A 29 -4.67 -12.53 8.01
N ASP A 30 -5.80 -12.41 7.30
CA ASP A 30 -6.91 -13.36 7.29
C ASP A 30 -7.05 -13.92 5.86
N GLY A 31 -6.38 -15.04 5.61
CA GLY A 31 -6.18 -15.56 4.25
C GLY A 31 -5.43 -14.56 3.38
N LEU A 32 -6.04 -14.12 2.28
CA LEU A 32 -5.47 -13.12 1.36
C LEU A 32 -5.75 -11.67 1.78
N LYS A 33 -6.57 -11.45 2.81
CA LYS A 33 -6.97 -10.11 3.26
C LYS A 33 -6.03 -9.66 4.36
N VAL A 34 -5.45 -8.47 4.21
CA VAL A 34 -4.71 -7.84 5.31
C VAL A 34 -5.70 -7.40 6.38
N LYS A 35 -5.50 -7.84 7.62
CA LYS A 35 -6.32 -7.47 8.77
C LYS A 35 -5.76 -6.24 9.48
N SER A 36 -4.44 -6.17 9.62
CA SER A 36 -3.76 -5.02 10.23
C SER A 36 -2.42 -4.74 9.58
N ILE A 37 -2.04 -3.47 9.58
CA ILE A 37 -0.71 -2.97 9.21
C ILE A 37 -0.28 -1.91 10.21
N LYS A 38 0.95 -2.01 10.73
CA LYS A 38 1.47 -1.06 11.72
C LYS A 38 2.99 -0.94 11.63
N PRO A 39 3.57 0.14 12.17
CA PRO A 39 4.98 0.21 12.53
C PRO A 39 5.50 -1.07 13.19
N GLY A 40 6.57 -1.65 12.65
CA GLY A 40 7.29 -2.76 13.25
C GLY A 40 8.61 -2.32 13.90
N ASN A 41 9.16 -3.21 14.73
CA ASN A 41 10.43 -2.96 15.46
C ASN A 41 11.67 -3.58 14.79
N THR A 42 11.49 -4.36 13.72
CA THR A 42 12.59 -5.05 13.04
C THR A 42 12.82 -4.44 11.66
N GLY A 43 13.90 -3.67 11.53
CA GLY A 43 14.43 -3.24 10.25
C GLY A 43 15.06 -4.43 9.55
N THR A 44 14.25 -5.23 8.86
CA THR A 44 14.83 -6.26 8.01
C THR A 44 15.37 -5.56 6.76
N GLY A 45 16.70 -5.55 6.61
CA GLY A 45 17.41 -5.05 5.43
C GLY A 45 17.15 -5.89 4.16
N GLN A 46 15.91 -6.34 3.98
CA GLN A 46 15.47 -7.10 2.84
C GLN A 46 15.47 -6.20 1.62
N LYS A 47 16.19 -6.64 0.59
CA LYS A 47 16.14 -6.03 -0.72
C LYS A 47 14.70 -6.13 -1.24
N VAL A 48 14.05 -4.98 -1.44
CA VAL A 48 12.75 -4.91 -2.11
C VAL A 48 12.92 -5.48 -3.52
N ILE A 49 12.39 -6.66 -3.78
CA ILE A 49 12.24 -7.12 -5.17
C ILE A 49 10.89 -6.60 -5.63
N GLN A 50 10.90 -5.42 -6.27
CA GLN A 50 9.70 -4.92 -6.93
C GLN A 50 9.25 -5.98 -7.92
N LEU A 51 8.06 -6.49 -7.68
CA LEU A 51 7.52 -7.59 -8.42
C LEU A 51 6.89 -7.01 -9.71
N THR A 52 7.73 -6.75 -10.72
CA THR A 52 7.34 -6.07 -11.99
C THR A 52 6.81 -6.98 -13.09
N GLY A 53 6.76 -8.30 -12.90
CA GLY A 53 6.26 -9.28 -13.89
C GLY A 53 4.75 -9.22 -14.16
N GLY A 54 4.09 -8.08 -13.97
CA GLY A 54 2.70 -7.86 -14.33
C GLY A 54 2.60 -7.13 -15.65
N SER A 55 2.00 -7.75 -16.66
CA SER A 55 1.57 -7.08 -17.87
C SER A 55 0.22 -6.43 -17.61
N ASN A 56 0.13 -5.11 -17.75
CA ASN A 56 -1.15 -4.44 -18.02
C ASN A 56 -1.07 -3.95 -19.46
N SER A 57 -1.99 -4.40 -20.31
CA SER A 57 -2.11 -3.91 -21.67
C SER A 57 -2.39 -2.41 -21.65
N PRO A 58 -1.55 -1.58 -22.30
CA PRO A 58 -1.80 -0.15 -22.44
C PRO A 58 -3.20 0.10 -23.04
N GLY A 59 -3.89 1.13 -22.55
CA GLY A 59 -5.24 1.48 -23.01
C GLY A 59 -6.38 0.58 -22.51
N SER A 60 -6.09 -0.48 -21.76
CA SER A 60 -7.14 -1.33 -21.16
C SER A 60 -7.69 -0.73 -19.88
N VAL A 61 -9.01 -0.87 -19.70
CA VAL A 61 -9.70 -0.52 -18.45
C VAL A 61 -9.69 -1.73 -17.53
N TYR A 62 -9.28 -1.53 -16.28
CA TYR A 62 -9.32 -2.56 -15.24
C TYR A 62 -10.26 -2.15 -14.11
N LYS A 63 -10.95 -3.12 -13.52
CA LYS A 63 -11.84 -2.91 -12.38
C LYS A 63 -11.08 -3.17 -11.07
N ALA A 64 -11.31 -2.30 -10.09
CA ALA A 64 -10.93 -2.48 -8.70
C ALA A 64 -12.20 -2.48 -7.84
N GLU A 65 -12.16 -3.16 -6.71
CA GLU A 65 -13.27 -3.30 -5.78
C GLU A 65 -12.98 -2.52 -4.51
N LEU A 66 -13.98 -1.84 -3.93
CA LEU A 66 -13.78 -1.20 -2.63
C LEU A 66 -13.61 -2.28 -1.55
N THR A 67 -12.72 -2.02 -0.60
CA THR A 67 -12.49 -2.95 0.50
C THR A 67 -13.71 -3.02 1.42
N THR A 68 -14.34 -4.20 1.55
CA THR A 68 -15.57 -4.40 2.35
C THR A 68 -15.33 -4.94 3.76
N TYR A 69 -14.09 -5.33 4.08
CA TYR A 69 -13.73 -5.85 5.41
C TYR A 69 -13.14 -4.73 6.28
N LYS A 70 -12.80 -5.01 7.55
CA LYS A 70 -12.17 -4.04 8.47
C LYS A 70 -10.64 -4.09 8.35
N LEU A 71 -9.99 -3.00 7.96
CA LEU A 71 -8.54 -2.85 8.01
C LEU A 71 -8.12 -1.95 9.16
N LEU A 72 -7.16 -2.42 9.96
CA LEU A 72 -6.53 -1.63 11.00
C LEU A 72 -5.20 -1.06 10.49
N VAL A 73 -5.06 0.26 10.50
CA VAL A 73 -3.77 0.93 10.28
C VAL A 73 -3.33 1.53 11.61
N ASN A 74 -2.23 1.01 12.15
CA ASN A 74 -1.69 1.37 13.46
C ASN A 74 -2.78 1.37 14.57
N GLY A 75 -3.54 0.28 14.64
CA GLY A 75 -4.61 0.09 15.63
C GLY A 75 -5.91 0.86 15.36
N LYS A 76 -5.95 1.77 14.37
CA LYS A 76 -7.14 2.54 14.01
C LYS A 76 -7.85 1.92 12.81
N VAL A 77 -9.18 1.90 12.86
CA VAL A 77 -10.01 1.51 11.72
C VAL A 77 -9.86 2.55 10.64
N VAL A 78 -9.43 2.15 9.45
CA VAL A 78 -9.52 3.01 8.26
C VAL A 78 -10.91 2.83 7.68
N ASN A 79 -11.60 3.93 7.42
CA ASN A 79 -12.91 3.88 6.78
C ASN A 79 -12.68 3.80 5.26
N HIS A 80 -13.25 2.78 4.61
CA HIS A 80 -12.84 2.36 3.26
C HIS A 80 -13.58 3.06 2.13
N SER A 81 -14.69 3.71 2.46
CA SER A 81 -15.63 4.34 1.53
C SER A 81 -15.44 5.86 1.43
N ASP A 82 -14.66 6.45 2.32
CA ASP A 82 -14.51 7.90 2.40
C ASP A 82 -13.61 8.40 1.26
N GLN A 83 -14.22 9.10 0.32
CA GLN A 83 -13.50 9.89 -0.67
C GLN A 83 -12.72 11.00 0.06
N PRO A 84 -11.51 11.35 -0.40
CA PRO A 84 -10.99 11.13 -1.76
C PRO A 84 -9.98 9.98 -1.95
N PHE A 85 -9.64 9.21 -0.91
CA PHE A 85 -8.57 8.18 -0.96
C PHE A 85 -9.06 6.82 -0.44
N PRO A 86 -9.92 6.11 -1.20
CA PRO A 86 -10.48 4.84 -0.75
C PRO A 86 -9.42 3.73 -0.76
N VAL A 87 -9.49 2.82 0.21
CA VAL A 87 -8.75 1.56 0.13
C VAL A 87 -9.50 0.62 -0.80
N PHE A 88 -8.80 0.04 -1.77
CA PHE A 88 -9.40 -0.85 -2.76
C PHE A 88 -8.61 -2.14 -2.93
N ILE A 89 -9.26 -3.14 -3.53
CA ILE A 89 -8.72 -4.43 -3.91
C ILE A 89 -8.55 -4.44 -5.42
N PHE A 90 -7.34 -4.74 -5.88
CA PHE A 90 -7.04 -4.91 -7.30
C PHE A 90 -6.29 -6.22 -7.51
N LYS A 91 -6.84 -7.09 -8.38
CA LYS A 91 -6.32 -8.45 -8.63
C LYS A 91 -6.12 -9.25 -7.33
N GLY A 92 -7.03 -9.10 -6.37
CA GLY A 92 -6.99 -9.81 -5.08
C GLY A 92 -6.01 -9.24 -4.04
N VAL A 93 -5.32 -8.13 -4.33
CA VAL A 93 -4.41 -7.44 -3.40
C VAL A 93 -4.99 -6.13 -2.92
N THR A 94 -4.80 -5.81 -1.65
CA THR A 94 -5.22 -4.54 -1.06
C THR A 94 -4.24 -3.44 -1.39
N TYR A 95 -4.76 -2.30 -1.82
CA TYR A 95 -4.00 -1.12 -2.17
C TYR A 95 -4.30 -0.01 -1.16
N LEU A 96 -3.26 0.40 -0.43
CA LEU A 96 -3.34 1.40 0.64
C LEU A 96 -2.83 2.76 0.13
N PRO A 97 -3.59 3.86 0.28
CA PRO A 97 -3.15 5.17 -0.17
C PRO A 97 -2.02 5.71 0.71
N MET A 98 -0.90 6.07 0.09
CA MET A 98 0.24 6.70 0.78
C MET A 98 0.02 8.22 0.91
N THR A 99 -1.05 8.61 1.60
CA THR A 99 -1.26 10.01 2.04
C THR A 99 -0.36 10.32 3.23
N LYS A 100 -0.09 11.60 3.53
CA LYS A 100 0.66 11.99 4.74
C LYS A 100 0.10 11.36 6.02
N LYS A 101 -1.23 11.38 6.18
CA LYS A 101 -1.91 10.79 7.35
C LYS A 101 -1.64 9.30 7.51
N ILE A 102 -1.63 8.54 6.41
CA ILE A 102 -1.37 7.09 6.48
C ILE A 102 0.14 6.82 6.55
N ALA A 103 0.92 7.40 5.65
CA ALA A 103 2.34 7.17 5.53
C ALA A 103 3.10 7.67 6.76
N GLU A 104 3.03 8.97 7.04
CA GLU A 104 3.87 9.63 8.03
C GLU A 104 3.28 9.46 9.44
N GLU A 105 1.99 9.78 9.62
CA GLU A 105 1.40 9.78 10.96
C GLU A 105 1.09 8.36 11.47
N ALA A 106 0.53 7.49 10.63
CA ALA A 106 0.11 6.16 11.06
C ALA A 106 1.22 5.12 10.92
N LEU A 107 1.93 5.13 9.78
CA LEU A 107 2.95 4.13 9.45
C LEU A 107 4.37 4.61 9.68
N GLN A 108 4.61 5.85 10.12
CA GLN A 108 5.96 6.41 10.36
C GLN A 108 6.91 6.25 9.17
N CYS A 109 6.37 6.25 7.95
CA CYS A 109 7.10 6.26 6.70
C CYS A 109 7.14 7.70 6.17
N SER A 110 8.32 8.19 5.79
CA SER A 110 8.49 9.42 5.04
C SER A 110 8.18 9.18 3.57
N ILE A 111 7.40 10.07 2.95
CA ILE A 111 7.10 10.05 1.51
C ILE A 111 7.63 11.31 0.85
N SER A 112 8.18 11.18 -0.35
CA SER A 112 8.64 12.31 -1.14
C SER A 112 8.43 12.05 -2.63
N PHE A 113 8.28 13.11 -3.42
CA PHE A 113 8.26 13.02 -4.86
C PHE A 113 9.33 13.95 -5.43
N ASP A 114 10.11 13.43 -6.36
CA ASP A 114 11.08 14.16 -7.14
C ASP A 114 10.86 13.84 -8.63
N GLU A 115 11.01 14.82 -9.51
CA GLU A 115 10.69 14.66 -10.93
C GLU A 115 11.62 13.65 -11.63
N ASN A 116 12.86 13.51 -11.14
CA ASN A 116 13.87 12.65 -11.75
C ASN A 116 13.85 11.22 -11.18
N SER A 117 13.63 11.10 -9.87
CA SER A 117 13.67 9.83 -9.13
C SER A 117 12.29 9.27 -8.78
N GLY A 118 11.22 10.03 -9.04
CA GLY A 118 9.84 9.63 -8.82
C GLY A 118 9.42 9.63 -7.36
N PHE A 119 8.40 8.83 -7.05
CA PHE A 119 7.89 8.66 -5.70
C PHE A 119 8.82 7.77 -4.86
N SER A 120 9.21 8.27 -3.70
CA SER A 120 10.04 7.55 -2.73
C SER A 120 9.30 7.39 -1.41
N ILE A 121 9.53 6.24 -0.77
CA ILE A 121 9.07 5.94 0.58
C ILE A 121 10.25 5.41 1.40
N LYS A 122 10.39 5.91 2.63
CA LYS A 122 11.48 5.55 3.55
C LYS A 122 10.90 5.38 4.95
N ARG A 123 11.51 4.53 5.76
CA ARG A 123 11.24 4.40 7.19
C ARG A 123 12.57 4.39 7.93
#